data_AF-V4ABQ5-F1
#
_entry.id   AF-V4ABQ5-F1
#
_cell.length_a   1.000
_cell.length_b   1.000
_cell.length_c   1.000
_cell.angle_alpha   90.00
_cell.angle_beta   90.00
_cell.angle_gamma   90.00
#
_symmetry.space_group_name_H-M   'P 1'
#
loop_
_entity.id
_entity.type
_entity.pdbx_description
1 polymer ?
#
loop_
_entity_poly.entity_id
_entity_poly.type
_entity_poly.pdbx_seq_one_letter_code
_entity_poly.pdbx_strand_id
1 'polypeptide(L)'
;MHLEGLYLYNKTYDQPLREVYQPGPGVVDTDFILYITSQTTATCQHQDNEVYGYASSCQEDQNGRPIAGVVNFCPEMFFKHQHFTDQHLYTVNNLLNIFIYFQNDVVTSHWDSAMMQGSLMTSDNTMPGLTVLDPITLAVFEDSGWYKVDYSQADRYYWGKDGGCKFGLKQYCDIQTPYFCYGKGRGCHYLGKDKGVCKTDSNIKPCKKFTPTTAQVIFILIL
;
A
#
# COMPACT_ATOMS: atom_id res chain seq x y z
N MET A 1 -4.51 -16.09 21.61
CA MET A 1 -5.98 -16.33 21.57
C MET A 1 -6.59 -15.11 20.90
N HIS A 2 -7.33 -15.29 19.81
CA HIS A 2 -7.76 -14.17 18.93
C HIS A 2 -9.00 -13.40 19.42
N LEU A 3 -9.54 -13.73 20.60
CA LEU A 3 -10.75 -13.12 21.14
C LEU A 3 -10.54 -12.90 22.64
N GLU A 4 -9.87 -11.80 22.98
CA GLU A 4 -9.80 -11.36 24.37
C GLU A 4 -11.18 -10.90 24.84
N GLY A 5 -11.52 -11.23 26.10
CA GLY A 5 -12.75 -10.77 26.71
C GLY A 5 -12.74 -9.25 26.92
N LEU A 6 -13.92 -8.63 26.88
CA LEU A 6 -14.09 -7.20 27.18
C LEU A 6 -14.61 -7.04 28.60
N TYR A 7 -13.84 -6.33 29.42
CA TYR A 7 -14.14 -6.11 30.83
C TYR A 7 -14.18 -4.61 31.14
N LEU A 8 -15.18 -4.19 31.91
CA LEU A 8 -15.30 -2.82 32.40
C LEU A 8 -14.82 -2.75 33.85
N TYR A 9 -13.81 -1.92 34.12
CA TYR A 9 -13.26 -1.69 35.46
C TYR A 9 -13.67 -0.31 36.00
N ASN A 10 -13.77 -0.17 37.32
CA ASN A 10 -13.89 1.14 37.97
C ASN A 10 -12.52 1.58 38.49
N LYS A 11 -12.28 2.90 38.51
CA LYS A 11 -11.05 3.53 39.00
C LYS A 11 -10.68 3.19 40.46
N THR A 12 -11.59 2.57 41.22
CA THR A 12 -11.41 2.31 42.66
C THR A 12 -11.04 0.87 42.99
N TYR A 13 -11.29 -0.10 42.10
CA TYR A 13 -11.10 -1.53 42.39
C TYR A 13 -10.42 -2.26 41.24
N ASP A 14 -9.53 -3.19 41.58
CA ASP A 14 -8.78 -4.04 40.63
C ASP A 14 -9.60 -5.20 40.03
N GLN A 15 -10.89 -5.30 40.35
CA GLN A 15 -11.78 -6.32 39.79
C GLN A 15 -12.74 -5.73 38.76
N PRO A 16 -13.07 -6.48 37.69
CA PRO A 16 -13.97 -6.00 36.65
C PRO A 16 -15.39 -5.86 37.22
N LEU A 17 -15.97 -4.69 37.04
CA LEU A 17 -17.32 -4.34 37.44
C LEU A 17 -18.38 -5.03 36.58
N ARG A 18 -18.03 -5.28 35.32
CA ARG A 18 -18.88 -6.00 34.37
C ARG A 18 -18.02 -6.71 33.32
N GLU A 19 -18.31 -7.98 33.11
CA GLU A 19 -17.86 -8.72 31.94
C GLU A 19 -18.86 -8.47 30.79
N VAL A 20 -18.38 -7.88 29.70
CA VAL A 20 -19.20 -7.57 28.51
C VAL A 20 -19.13 -8.72 27.51
N TYR A 21 -17.93 -9.27 27.31
CA TYR A 21 -17.70 -10.46 26.50
C TYR A 21 -16.72 -11.37 27.22
N GLN A 22 -17.06 -12.66 27.32
CA GLN A 22 -16.14 -13.66 27.84
C GLN A 22 -15.05 -13.96 26.79
N PRO A 23 -13.83 -14.36 27.21
CA PRO A 23 -12.79 -14.79 26.30
C PRO A 23 -13.29 -15.99 25.50
N GLY A 24 -13.20 -15.90 24.18
CA GLY A 24 -13.57 -17.01 23.31
C GLY A 24 -12.50 -18.10 23.30
N PRO A 25 -12.83 -19.32 22.84
CA PRO A 25 -11.84 -20.38 22.64
C PRO A 25 -10.76 -19.98 21.59
N GLY A 26 -11.02 -18.94 20.80
CA GLY A 26 -10.17 -18.51 19.70
C GLY A 26 -10.29 -19.43 18.49
N VAL A 27 -9.44 -19.19 17.50
CA VAL A 27 -9.29 -20.05 16.32
C VAL A 27 -7.98 -20.81 16.44
N VAL A 28 -8.05 -22.13 16.25
CA VAL A 28 -6.88 -23.03 16.33
C VAL A 28 -6.08 -22.99 15.02
N ASP A 29 -4.78 -23.22 15.10
CA ASP A 29 -3.87 -23.27 13.92
C ASP A 29 -4.02 -22.04 13.00
N THR A 30 -4.07 -20.85 13.61
CA THR A 30 -4.27 -19.58 12.89
C THR A 30 -3.27 -18.56 13.41
N ASP A 31 -2.53 -17.96 12.49
CA ASP A 31 -1.57 -16.89 12.77
C ASP A 31 -2.18 -15.48 12.68
N PHE A 32 -3.21 -15.33 11.86
CA PHE A 32 -3.84 -14.04 11.57
C PHE A 32 -5.30 -14.22 11.14
N ILE A 33 -6.19 -13.35 11.62
CA ILE A 33 -7.59 -13.29 11.19
C ILE A 33 -7.83 -11.99 10.42
N LEU A 34 -8.31 -12.12 9.18
CA LEU A 34 -8.74 -11.00 8.36
C LEU A 34 -10.27 -10.92 8.28
N TYR A 35 -10.85 -9.85 8.81
CA TYR A 35 -12.26 -9.54 8.63
C TYR A 35 -12.45 -8.71 7.36
N ILE A 36 -13.20 -9.24 6.40
CA ILE A 36 -13.42 -8.60 5.11
C ILE A 36 -14.86 -8.08 5.04
N THR A 37 -15.02 -6.79 4.73
CA THR A 37 -16.33 -6.16 4.50
C THR A 37 -16.34 -5.37 3.19
N SER A 38 -17.54 -5.13 2.67
CA SER A 38 -17.76 -4.25 1.52
C SER A 38 -18.93 -3.33 1.82
N GLN A 39 -18.64 -2.21 2.49
CA GLN A 39 -19.64 -1.23 2.92
C GLN A 39 -19.23 0.18 2.54
N THR A 40 -20.19 1.01 2.14
CA THR A 40 -19.99 2.45 1.96
C THR A 40 -19.95 3.12 3.33
N THR A 41 -18.78 3.62 3.72
CA THR A 41 -18.57 4.32 4.99
C THR A 41 -18.17 5.78 4.75
N ALA A 42 -18.06 6.59 5.80
CA ALA A 42 -17.60 7.98 5.69
C ALA A 42 -16.20 8.08 5.04
N THR A 43 -15.31 7.11 5.29
CA THR A 43 -13.99 6.99 4.65
C THR A 43 -14.11 6.82 3.13
N CYS A 44 -15.13 6.10 2.65
CA CYS A 44 -15.39 5.93 1.22
C CYS A 44 -15.94 7.20 0.55
N GLN A 45 -16.58 8.08 1.33
CA GLN A 45 -17.27 9.29 0.83
C GLN A 45 -16.43 10.56 0.96
N HIS A 46 -15.12 10.43 1.19
CA HIS A 46 -14.23 11.58 1.34
C HIS A 46 -14.14 12.32 -0.01
N GLN A 47 -14.68 13.54 -0.06
CA GLN A 47 -15.10 14.24 -1.29
C GLN A 47 -13.98 14.51 -2.32
N ASP A 48 -12.72 14.49 -1.90
CA ASP A 48 -11.57 14.80 -2.76
C ASP A 48 -10.66 13.59 -3.06
N ASN A 49 -10.94 12.41 -2.48
CA ASN A 49 -10.10 11.21 -2.64
C ASN A 49 -10.91 9.99 -3.08
N GLU A 50 -10.50 9.40 -4.19
CA GLU A 50 -11.02 8.11 -4.66
C GLU A 50 -10.50 6.97 -3.77
N VAL A 51 -11.25 6.65 -2.72
CA VAL A 51 -10.90 5.56 -1.79
C VAL A 51 -11.53 4.25 -2.27
N TYR A 52 -10.70 3.32 -2.74
CA TYR A 52 -11.13 1.98 -3.16
C TYR A 52 -11.41 1.04 -1.99
N GLY A 53 -10.74 1.27 -0.86
CA GLY A 53 -10.87 0.52 0.36
C GLY A 53 -9.87 1.02 1.39
N TYR A 54 -10.01 0.53 2.62
CA TYR A 54 -9.09 0.83 3.70
C TYR A 54 -8.93 -0.42 4.57
N ALA A 55 -7.81 -0.49 5.27
CA ALA A 55 -7.53 -1.58 6.17
C ALA A 55 -6.75 -1.11 7.40
N SER A 56 -6.85 -1.88 8.49
CA SER A 56 -6.14 -1.60 9.74
C SER A 56 -5.93 -2.89 10.51
N SER A 57 -4.88 -2.93 11.33
CA SER A 57 -4.78 -3.89 12.43
C SER A 57 -5.83 -3.56 13.49
N CYS A 58 -6.33 -4.58 14.18
CA CYS A 58 -7.29 -4.46 15.27
C CYS A 58 -6.82 -5.14 16.55
N GLN A 59 -5.96 -6.15 16.43
CA GLN A 59 -5.36 -6.83 17.56
C GLN A 59 -3.93 -7.25 17.23
N GLU A 60 -3.06 -7.11 18.22
CA GLU A 60 -1.65 -7.48 18.17
C GLU A 60 -1.35 -8.51 19.26
N ASP A 61 -0.29 -9.29 19.08
CA ASP A 61 0.26 -10.15 20.13
C ASP A 61 1.18 -9.38 21.09
N GLN A 62 1.73 -10.08 22.08
CA GLN A 62 2.66 -9.52 23.06
C GLN A 62 3.97 -8.94 22.48
N ASN A 63 4.28 -9.24 21.21
CA ASN A 63 5.46 -8.75 20.49
C ASN A 63 5.09 -7.66 19.47
N GLY A 64 3.86 -7.14 19.51
CA GLY A 64 3.35 -6.15 18.57
C GLY A 64 3.01 -6.70 17.19
N ARG A 65 3.05 -8.02 16.98
CA ARG A 65 2.69 -8.63 15.69
C ARG A 65 1.18 -8.54 15.50
N PRO A 66 0.67 -7.98 14.38
CA PRO A 66 -0.75 -8.02 14.06
C PRO A 66 -1.25 -9.47 13.98
N ILE A 67 -2.29 -9.81 14.75
CA ILE A 67 -2.95 -11.13 14.76
C ILE A 67 -4.41 -11.06 14.31
N ALA A 68 -4.99 -9.85 14.26
CA ALA A 68 -6.27 -9.63 13.60
C ALA A 68 -6.30 -8.26 12.92
N GLY A 69 -6.94 -8.19 11.76
CA GLY A 69 -7.14 -6.95 11.03
C GLY A 69 -8.46 -6.92 10.28
N VAL A 70 -8.85 -5.73 9.86
CA VAL A 70 -10.05 -5.48 9.08
C VAL A 70 -9.65 -4.90 7.73
N VAL A 71 -10.38 -5.28 6.68
CA VAL A 71 -10.35 -4.61 5.39
C VAL A 71 -11.78 -4.33 4.96
N ASN A 72 -12.03 -3.07 4.59
CA ASN A 72 -13.31 -2.68 4.01
C ASN A 72 -13.11 -2.16 2.59
N PHE A 73 -13.81 -2.77 1.65
CA PHE A 73 -13.89 -2.33 0.26
C PHE A 73 -15.03 -1.33 0.08
N CYS A 74 -14.77 -0.25 -0.66
CA CYS A 74 -15.77 0.78 -0.96
C CYS A 74 -16.52 0.40 -2.24
N PRO A 75 -17.77 -0.11 -2.17
CA PRO A 75 -18.45 -0.74 -3.29
C PRO A 75 -18.68 0.21 -4.47
N GLU A 76 -18.87 1.51 -4.23
CA GLU A 76 -19.09 2.50 -5.29
C GLU A 76 -17.94 2.59 -6.30
N MET A 77 -16.71 2.33 -5.88
CA MET A 77 -15.53 2.40 -6.75
C MET A 77 -15.43 1.19 -7.70
N PHE A 78 -15.94 0.02 -7.29
CA PHE A 78 -15.98 -1.19 -8.12
C PHE A 78 -16.91 -1.01 -9.33
N PHE A 79 -17.98 -0.23 -9.18
CA PHE A 79 -18.91 0.03 -10.29
C PHE A 79 -18.45 1.16 -11.23
N LYS A 80 -17.57 2.06 -10.77
CA LYS A 80 -17.04 3.16 -11.58
C LYS A 80 -15.94 2.73 -12.55
N HIS A 81 -15.12 1.73 -12.19
CA HIS A 81 -14.00 1.28 -13.01
C HIS A 81 -14.26 -0.15 -13.54
N GLN A 82 -14.55 -0.27 -14.84
CA GLN A 82 -14.82 -1.57 -15.51
C GLN A 82 -13.57 -2.48 -15.67
N HIS A 83 -12.40 -2.08 -15.17
CA HIS A 83 -11.15 -2.84 -15.32
C HIS A 83 -10.79 -3.57 -14.01
N PHE A 84 -11.10 -4.87 -13.96
CA PHE A 84 -10.81 -5.76 -12.82
C PHE A 84 -9.33 -5.81 -12.39
N THR A 85 -8.39 -5.56 -13.31
CA THR A 85 -6.94 -5.62 -13.03
C THR A 85 -6.43 -4.46 -12.18
N ASP A 86 -7.06 -3.28 -12.27
CA ASP A 86 -6.77 -2.14 -11.40
C ASP A 86 -7.16 -2.47 -9.94
N GLN A 87 -8.30 -3.13 -9.76
CA GLN A 87 -8.89 -3.49 -8.47
C GLN A 87 -7.99 -4.34 -7.56
N HIS A 88 -7.27 -5.31 -8.12
CA HIS A 88 -6.43 -6.24 -7.36
C HIS A 88 -5.23 -5.55 -6.71
N LEU A 89 -4.62 -4.58 -7.38
CA LEU A 89 -3.44 -3.88 -6.89
C LEU A 89 -3.76 -2.95 -5.73
N TYR A 90 -4.90 -2.24 -5.78
CA TYR A 90 -5.38 -1.42 -4.68
C TYR A 90 -5.76 -2.24 -3.45
N THR A 91 -6.28 -3.45 -3.66
CA THR A 91 -6.63 -4.36 -2.57
C THR A 91 -5.38 -4.80 -1.80
N VAL A 92 -4.33 -5.20 -2.51
CA VAL A 92 -3.10 -5.70 -1.87
C VAL A 92 -2.32 -4.58 -1.18
N ASN A 93 -2.21 -3.39 -1.79
CA ASN A 93 -1.55 -2.24 -1.17
C ASN A 93 -2.20 -1.87 0.18
N ASN A 94 -3.54 -1.81 0.22
CA ASN A 94 -4.27 -1.53 1.46
C ASN A 94 -4.07 -2.62 2.53
N LEU A 95 -3.97 -3.90 2.16
CA LEU A 95 -3.76 -4.99 3.10
C LEU A 95 -2.40 -4.93 3.79
N LEU A 96 -1.37 -4.41 3.13
CA LEU A 96 -0.04 -4.34 3.72
C LEU A 96 0.08 -3.27 4.82
N ASN A 97 -0.76 -2.23 4.78
CA ASN A 97 -0.89 -1.27 5.88
C ASN A 97 -1.39 -1.91 7.18
N ILE A 98 -2.06 -3.07 7.12
CA ILE A 98 -2.44 -3.84 8.32
C ILE A 98 -1.19 -4.41 9.01
N PHE A 99 -0.19 -4.79 8.22
CA PHE A 99 0.95 -5.57 8.68
C PHE A 99 2.17 -4.73 9.02
N ILE A 100 2.11 -3.40 8.86
CA ILE A 100 3.20 -2.47 9.16
C ILE A 100 2.59 -1.21 9.81
N TYR A 101 2.20 -1.31 11.09
CA TYR A 101 1.72 -0.15 11.84
C TYR A 101 2.91 0.64 12.40
N PHE A 102 3.14 1.86 11.90
CA PHE A 102 4.06 2.82 12.52
C PHE A 102 3.28 3.81 13.37
N GLN A 103 3.44 3.72 14.68
CA GLN A 103 2.79 4.57 15.67
C GLN A 103 3.30 6.02 15.60
N ASN A 104 2.37 6.99 15.70
CA ASN A 104 2.50 8.46 15.72
C ASN A 104 2.14 9.20 14.41
N ASP A 105 0.84 9.37 14.14
CA ASP A 105 0.13 10.49 13.47
C ASP A 105 0.84 11.40 12.43
N VAL A 106 1.87 10.91 11.75
CA VAL A 106 2.48 11.55 10.59
C VAL A 106 2.72 10.47 9.55
N VAL A 107 1.91 10.53 8.48
CA VAL A 107 2.07 9.87 7.18
C VAL A 107 3.55 9.52 6.95
N THR A 108 3.97 8.27 6.77
CA THR A 108 3.52 7.44 5.65
C THR A 108 3.60 5.93 5.96
N SER A 109 2.46 5.23 6.10
CA SER A 109 2.42 3.75 6.00
C SER A 109 2.84 3.24 4.62
N HIS A 110 2.98 4.16 3.67
CA HIS A 110 3.40 3.92 2.30
C HIS A 110 4.80 4.48 2.08
N TRP A 111 5.51 4.01 1.06
CA TRP A 111 6.74 4.65 0.64
C TRP A 111 6.49 5.98 -0.07
N ASP A 112 7.44 6.90 0.07
CA ASP A 112 7.47 8.12 -0.75
C ASP A 112 7.48 7.75 -2.24
N SER A 113 6.51 8.29 -2.97
CA SER A 113 6.28 7.92 -4.37
C SER A 113 7.40 8.39 -5.31
N ALA A 114 8.19 9.40 -4.94
CA ALA A 114 9.35 9.81 -5.70
C ALA A 114 10.53 8.85 -5.47
N MET A 115 10.66 8.29 -4.26
CA MET A 115 11.72 7.34 -3.93
C MET A 115 11.42 5.92 -4.40
N MET A 116 10.17 5.47 -4.32
CA MET A 116 9.83 4.06 -4.48
C MET A 116 8.71 3.77 -5.47
N GLN A 117 8.56 4.57 -6.52
CA GLN A 117 7.51 4.37 -7.51
C GLN A 117 7.39 2.91 -8.02
N GLY A 118 6.15 2.44 -8.12
CA GLY A 118 5.85 1.08 -8.60
C GLY A 118 6.09 0.02 -7.53
N SER A 119 6.55 0.37 -6.33
CA SER A 119 6.45 -0.53 -5.19
C SER A 119 4.98 -0.72 -4.81
N LEU A 120 4.64 -1.95 -4.43
CA LEU A 120 3.35 -2.32 -3.88
C LEU A 120 2.92 -1.49 -2.67
N MET A 121 3.89 -0.93 -1.94
CA MET A 121 3.67 -0.08 -0.76
C MET A 121 3.65 1.42 -1.08
N THR A 122 3.61 1.84 -2.35
CA THR A 122 3.47 3.29 -2.68
C THR A 122 2.02 3.75 -2.64
N SER A 123 1.79 4.99 -2.24
CA SER A 123 0.46 5.61 -2.25
C SER A 123 0.01 6.13 -3.62
N ASP A 124 0.65 5.69 -4.70
CA ASP A 124 0.41 6.20 -6.06
C ASP A 124 -0.44 5.24 -6.89
N ASN A 125 -1.29 5.82 -7.75
CA ASN A 125 -2.18 5.11 -8.65
C ASN A 125 -1.41 4.68 -9.90
N THR A 126 -0.48 3.73 -9.74
CA THR A 126 0.23 3.14 -10.87
C THR A 126 -0.66 2.15 -11.62
N MET A 127 -0.56 2.14 -12.96
CA MET A 127 -1.33 1.21 -13.79
C MET A 127 -1.03 -0.27 -13.49
N PRO A 128 -1.95 -1.19 -13.81
CA PRO A 128 -1.77 -2.61 -13.60
C PRO A 128 -0.58 -3.13 -14.37
N GLY A 129 0.24 -3.95 -13.72
CA GLY A 129 1.48 -4.48 -14.29
C GLY A 129 2.69 -3.55 -14.21
N LEU A 130 2.55 -2.38 -13.58
CA LEU A 130 3.66 -1.49 -13.20
C LEU A 130 3.98 -1.52 -11.71
N THR A 131 3.07 -2.06 -10.89
CA THR A 131 3.29 -2.30 -9.47
C THR A 131 3.93 -3.67 -9.26
N VAL A 132 4.89 -3.75 -8.34
CA VAL A 132 5.69 -4.96 -8.10
C VAL A 132 5.91 -5.19 -6.61
N LEU A 133 6.06 -6.45 -6.19
CA LEU A 133 6.51 -6.82 -4.85
C LEU A 133 8.03 -6.70 -4.79
N ASP A 134 8.52 -5.56 -4.33
CA ASP A 134 9.95 -5.25 -4.36
C ASP A 134 10.72 -5.84 -3.15
N PRO A 135 12.03 -6.09 -3.31
CA PRO A 135 12.87 -6.59 -2.22
C PRO A 135 12.95 -5.68 -0.98
N ILE A 136 12.69 -4.37 -1.12
CA ILE A 136 12.80 -3.41 0.00
C ILE A 136 11.58 -3.56 0.91
N THR A 137 10.38 -3.64 0.34
CA THR A 137 9.15 -4.01 1.08
C THR A 137 9.30 -5.34 1.79
N LEU A 138 9.87 -6.34 1.11
CA LEU A 138 10.15 -7.65 1.71
C LEU A 138 11.14 -7.56 2.88
N ALA A 139 12.18 -6.74 2.77
CA ALA A 139 13.13 -6.50 3.85
C ALA A 139 12.46 -5.88 5.08
N VAL A 140 11.50 -4.96 4.91
CA VAL A 140 10.73 -4.41 6.05
C VAL A 140 9.96 -5.50 6.78
N PHE A 141 9.39 -6.47 6.07
CA PHE A 141 8.72 -7.61 6.71
C PHE A 141 9.68 -8.52 7.47
N GLU A 142 10.90 -8.72 6.98
CA GLU A 142 11.91 -9.49 7.69
C GLU A 142 12.42 -8.74 8.93
N ASP A 143 12.72 -7.44 8.79
CA ASP A 143 13.23 -6.57 9.86
C ASP A 143 12.22 -6.36 11.00
N SER A 144 10.91 -6.51 10.72
CA SER A 144 9.88 -6.51 11.76
C SER A 144 10.06 -7.63 12.79
N GLY A 145 10.78 -8.70 12.43
CA GLY A 145 10.93 -9.90 13.23
C GLY A 145 9.69 -10.79 13.28
N TRP A 146 8.61 -10.43 12.58
CA TRP A 146 7.36 -11.18 12.56
C TRP A 146 7.29 -12.26 11.49
N TYR A 147 8.03 -12.09 10.38
CA TYR A 147 7.95 -12.96 9.22
C TYR A 147 9.33 -13.46 8.79
N LYS A 148 9.39 -14.72 8.37
CA LYS A 148 10.52 -15.24 7.60
C LYS A 148 10.22 -15.06 6.12
N VAL A 149 11.02 -14.23 5.46
CA VAL A 149 10.73 -13.79 4.10
C VAL A 149 11.46 -14.66 3.07
N ASP A 150 10.75 -15.01 2.00
CA ASP A 150 11.33 -15.67 0.83
C ASP A 150 11.56 -14.64 -0.28
N TYR A 151 12.80 -14.17 -0.40
CA TYR A 151 13.18 -13.19 -1.43
C TYR A 151 13.15 -13.75 -2.86
N SER A 152 13.01 -15.07 -3.07
CA SER A 152 12.84 -15.63 -4.41
C SER A 152 11.52 -15.23 -5.05
N GLN A 153 10.54 -14.84 -4.22
CA GLN A 153 9.24 -14.32 -4.64
C GLN A 153 9.28 -12.82 -4.98
N ALA A 154 10.41 -12.15 -4.78
CA ALA A 154 10.56 -10.74 -5.08
C ALA A 154 10.57 -10.48 -6.60
N ASP A 155 9.82 -9.49 -7.03
CA ASP A 155 9.87 -8.98 -8.39
C ASP A 155 11.15 -8.16 -8.63
N ARG A 156 11.51 -8.01 -9.91
CA ARG A 156 12.61 -7.11 -10.28
C ARG A 156 12.20 -5.66 -10.14
N TYR A 157 12.87 -4.96 -9.22
CA TYR A 157 12.66 -3.55 -8.97
C TYR A 157 13.75 -2.68 -9.65
N TYR A 158 13.35 -1.78 -10.55
CA TYR A 158 14.29 -0.97 -11.36
C TYR A 158 14.30 0.51 -11.03
N TRP A 159 13.26 1.02 -10.37
CA TRP A 159 13.14 2.44 -10.07
C TRP A 159 14.27 2.90 -9.14
N GLY A 160 14.97 3.97 -9.53
CA GLY A 160 16.10 4.50 -8.75
C GLY A 160 17.36 3.62 -8.68
N LYS A 161 17.39 2.47 -9.38
CA LYS A 161 18.56 1.61 -9.41
C LYS A 161 19.79 2.39 -9.88
N ASP A 162 20.86 2.30 -9.09
CA ASP A 162 22.13 3.02 -9.31
C ASP A 162 21.98 4.57 -9.35
N GLY A 163 20.87 5.11 -8.83
CA GLY A 163 20.59 6.56 -8.78
C GLY A 163 21.41 7.32 -7.72
N GLY A 164 22.08 6.60 -6.81
CA GLY A 164 22.90 7.17 -5.74
C GLY A 164 22.10 7.83 -4.61
N CYS A 165 22.82 8.34 -3.59
CA CYS A 165 22.22 8.87 -2.36
C CYS A 165 21.33 10.11 -2.54
N LYS A 166 21.38 10.74 -3.71
CA LYS A 166 20.60 11.96 -4.03
C LYS A 166 19.29 11.66 -4.75
N PHE A 167 19.06 10.41 -5.15
CA PHE A 167 17.86 10.01 -5.88
C PHE A 167 16.59 10.25 -5.05
N GLY A 168 15.51 10.68 -5.71
CA GLY A 168 14.19 10.88 -5.08
C GLY A 168 14.06 12.12 -4.19
N LEU A 169 15.17 12.77 -3.80
CA LEU A 169 15.11 14.03 -3.06
C LEU A 169 14.52 15.13 -3.95
N LYS A 170 13.53 15.86 -3.41
CA LYS A 170 12.77 16.91 -4.11
C LYS A 170 13.64 17.99 -4.78
N GLN A 171 14.86 18.22 -4.28
CA GLN A 171 15.82 19.19 -4.82
C GLN A 171 16.65 18.69 -6.02
N TYR A 172 16.61 17.39 -6.32
CA TYR A 172 17.45 16.75 -7.34
C TYR A 172 16.67 16.07 -8.46
N CYS A 173 15.36 16.30 -8.56
CA CYS A 173 14.50 15.72 -9.59
C CYS A 173 14.19 16.67 -10.76
N ASP A 174 14.91 17.79 -10.85
CA ASP A 174 14.77 18.79 -11.92
C ASP A 174 15.65 18.47 -13.15
N ILE A 175 16.39 17.37 -13.11
CA ILE A 175 17.27 16.90 -14.19
C ILE A 175 16.62 15.76 -14.96
N GLN A 176 16.84 15.74 -16.27
CA GLN A 176 16.40 14.64 -17.13
C GLN A 176 17.19 13.37 -16.78
N THR A 177 16.49 12.33 -16.34
CA THR A 177 17.06 11.00 -16.03
C THR A 177 16.17 9.92 -16.67
N PRO A 178 16.55 8.63 -16.59
CA PRO A 178 15.64 7.54 -16.98
C PRO A 178 14.35 7.47 -16.13
N TYR A 179 14.36 8.06 -14.94
CA TYR A 179 13.26 7.99 -13.96
C TYR A 179 12.43 9.28 -13.92
N PHE A 180 13.11 10.43 -13.91
CA PHE A 180 12.51 11.77 -13.87
C PHE A 180 12.64 12.48 -15.21
N CYS A 181 11.62 13.25 -15.57
CA CYS A 181 11.58 14.01 -16.81
C CYS A 181 11.49 15.51 -16.55
N TYR A 182 12.05 16.32 -17.45
CA TYR A 182 11.97 17.77 -17.38
C TYR A 182 11.09 18.34 -18.51
N GLY A 183 10.41 19.46 -18.24
CA GLY A 183 9.58 20.15 -19.23
C GLY A 183 8.18 19.55 -19.46
N LYS A 184 7.66 19.71 -20.68
CA LYS A 184 6.40 19.12 -21.18
C LYS A 184 6.73 18.38 -22.47
N GLY A 185 6.72 17.05 -22.43
CA GLY A 185 7.11 16.22 -23.57
C GLY A 185 6.53 14.81 -23.50
N ARG A 186 6.64 14.09 -24.62
CA ARG A 186 6.34 12.66 -24.71
C ARG A 186 7.65 11.88 -24.60
N GLY A 187 7.59 10.72 -23.97
CA GLY A 187 8.72 9.82 -23.81
C GLY A 187 8.23 8.40 -23.57
N CYS A 188 9.13 7.53 -23.11
CA CYS A 188 8.77 6.19 -22.67
C CYS A 188 8.68 6.16 -21.15
N HIS A 189 7.80 5.30 -20.63
CA HIS A 189 7.83 4.92 -19.22
C HIS A 189 9.21 4.32 -18.87
N TYR A 190 9.66 4.41 -17.61
CA TYR A 190 11.01 3.99 -17.21
C TYR A 190 11.27 2.48 -17.46
N LEU A 191 10.22 1.66 -17.50
CA LEU A 191 10.28 0.25 -17.86
C LEU A 191 10.35 -0.01 -19.38
N GLY A 192 10.23 1.01 -20.21
CA GLY A 192 10.19 0.89 -21.67
C GLY A 192 8.93 0.22 -22.23
N LYS A 193 7.95 -0.12 -21.38
CA LYS A 193 6.74 -0.86 -21.76
C LYS A 193 5.67 0.02 -22.43
N ASP A 194 5.64 1.30 -22.09
CA ASP A 194 4.54 2.19 -22.46
C ASP A 194 5.05 3.55 -22.96
N LYS A 195 4.27 4.15 -23.87
CA LYS A 195 4.42 5.57 -24.21
C LYS A 195 3.86 6.40 -23.06
N GLY A 196 4.60 7.43 -22.66
CA GLY A 196 4.23 8.28 -21.54
C GLY A 196 4.32 9.77 -21.83
N VAL A 197 3.68 10.56 -20.98
CA VAL A 197 3.74 12.02 -20.97
C VAL A 197 4.37 12.48 -19.67
N CYS A 198 5.27 13.46 -19.77
CA CYS A 198 5.92 14.03 -18.60
C CYS A 198 4.90 14.80 -17.74
N LYS A 199 4.56 14.28 -16.56
CA LYS A 199 3.58 14.85 -15.62
C LYS A 199 4.09 14.80 -14.18
N THR A 200 3.47 15.60 -13.34
CA THR A 200 3.64 15.60 -11.87
C THR A 200 2.28 15.37 -11.22
N ASP A 201 2.27 14.79 -10.03
CA ASP A 201 1.10 14.55 -9.18
C ASP A 201 1.35 15.09 -7.76
N SER A 202 0.35 15.01 -6.87
CA SER A 202 0.49 15.47 -5.49
C SER A 202 1.58 14.74 -4.70
N ASN A 203 1.86 13.48 -5.04
CA ASN A 203 2.73 12.58 -4.28
C ASN A 203 4.20 12.78 -4.62
N ILE A 204 4.52 13.24 -5.83
CA ILE A 204 5.91 13.45 -6.27
C ILE A 204 6.33 14.92 -6.43
N LYS A 205 5.44 15.90 -6.21
CA LYS A 205 5.77 17.34 -6.35
C LYS A 205 7.05 17.71 -5.55
N PRO A 206 8.02 18.43 -6.15
CA PRO A 206 7.98 19.12 -7.45
C PRO A 206 8.38 18.25 -8.66
N CYS A 207 8.74 16.99 -8.44
CA CYS A 207 9.27 16.09 -9.45
C CYS A 207 8.26 15.75 -10.54
N LYS A 208 8.78 15.34 -11.69
CA LYS A 208 7.98 14.89 -12.83
C LYS A 208 8.51 13.58 -13.37
N LYS A 209 7.61 12.76 -13.90
CA LYS A 209 7.89 11.44 -14.48
C LYS A 209 7.06 11.22 -15.74
N PHE A 210 7.50 10.30 -16.59
CA PHE A 210 6.68 9.85 -17.72
C PHE A 210 5.58 8.92 -17.20
N THR A 211 4.34 9.41 -17.17
CA THR A 211 3.17 8.58 -16.85
C THR A 211 2.59 8.01 -18.15
N PRO A 212 2.23 6.71 -18.19
CA PRO A 212 1.67 6.11 -19.39
C PRO A 212 0.42 6.86 -19.87
N THR A 213 0.28 7.03 -21.17
CA THR A 213 -0.97 7.54 -21.75
C THR A 213 -2.01 6.43 -21.76
N THR A 214 -3.21 6.70 -21.25
CA THR A 214 -4.40 5.85 -21.41
C THR A 214 -4.80 5.77 -22.90
N ALA A 215 -4.04 5.00 -23.66
CA ALA A 215 -4.32 4.63 -25.04
C ALA A 215 -3.85 3.19 -25.20
N GLN A 216 -4.82 2.28 -25.20
CA GLN A 216 -4.81 0.92 -25.76
C GLN A 216 -3.45 0.21 -25.79
N VAL A 217 -3.35 -0.88 -25.03
CA VAL A 217 -2.41 -1.99 -25.18
C VAL A 217 -1.80 -2.01 -26.59
N ILE A 218 -0.59 -1.49 -26.73
CA ILE A 218 0.15 -1.61 -27.99
C ILE A 218 0.65 -3.06 -28.02
N PHE A 219 -0.06 -3.91 -28.76
CA PHE A 219 0.52 -5.16 -29.24
C PHE A 219 1.71 -4.79 -30.12
N ILE A 220 2.91 -4.83 -29.56
CA ILE A 220 4.12 -4.92 -30.38
C ILE A 220 4.15 -6.36 -30.88
N LEU A 221 3.54 -6.59 -32.04
CA LEU A 221 3.88 -7.74 -32.88
C LEU A 221 5.33 -7.56 -33.30
N ILE A 222 6.25 -8.21 -32.57
CA ILE A 222 7.56 -8.53 -33.12
C ILE A 222 7.28 -9.63 -34.14
N LEU A 223 7.23 -9.25 -35.42
CA LEU A 223 7.30 -10.18 -36.55
C LEU A 223 8.72 -10.74 -36.67
#